data_AF-A0A4Q3BEE7-F1
#
_entry.id   AF-A0A4Q3BEE7-F1
#
_cell.length_a   1.000
_cell.length_b   1.000
_cell.length_c   1.000
_cell.angle_alpha   90.00
_cell.angle_beta   90.00
_cell.angle_gamma   90.00
#
_symmetry.space_group_name_H-M   'P 1'
#
loop_
_entity.id
_entity.type
_entity.pdbx_description
1 polymer ?
#
loop_
_entity_poly.entity_id
_entity_poly.type
_entity_poly.pdbx_seq_one_letter_code
_entity_poly.pdbx_strand_id
1 'polypeptide(L)'
;MDIQVDLFRAKERTYYMFDPVYLGWKQFALKGVNIHDTPGSHIKLFVPPNDNELGKILQYCLNKATDESVNEKTKIIYKNKAFFYCMIYGKSI
;
A
#
# COMPACT_ATOMS: atom_id res chain seq x y z
N MET A 1 6.13 -18.88 8.62
CA MET A 1 5.86 -18.30 7.29
C MET A 1 6.78 -17.11 7.15
N ASP A 2 7.76 -17.18 6.27
CA ASP A 2 8.74 -16.11 6.12
C ASP A 2 8.22 -15.11 5.09
N ILE A 3 7.64 -14.01 5.57
CA ILE A 3 6.98 -12.99 4.75
C ILE A 3 7.82 -11.73 4.67
N GLN A 4 7.77 -11.06 3.52
CA GLN A 4 8.22 -9.69 3.32
C GLN A 4 6.99 -8.79 3.29
N VAL A 5 7.05 -7.61 3.89
CA VAL A 5 5.91 -6.69 3.99
C VAL A 5 6.26 -5.34 3.36
N ASP A 6 5.40 -4.85 2.47
CA ASP A 6 5.42 -3.46 2.00
C ASP A 6 4.53 -2.61 2.92
N LEU A 7 5.16 -1.68 3.65
CA LEU A 7 4.52 -0.80 4.63
C LEU A 7 4.39 0.62 4.07
N PHE A 8 3.15 1.04 3.80
CA PHE A 8 2.84 2.41 3.40
C PHE A 8 2.68 3.29 4.63
N ARG A 9 3.62 4.20 4.87
CA ARG A 9 3.71 5.00 6.10
C ARG A 9 3.43 6.47 5.82
N ALA A 10 2.42 7.02 6.50
CA ALA A 10 2.14 8.45 6.45
C ALA A 10 3.29 9.28 7.03
N LYS A 11 3.73 10.31 6.30
CA LYS A 11 4.78 11.24 6.74
C LYS A 11 4.34 12.14 7.90
N GLU A 12 3.08 12.59 7.89
CA GLU A 12 2.56 13.41 8.98
C GLU A 12 2.12 12.54 10.14
N ARG A 13 2.77 12.74 11.29
CA ARG A 13 2.45 12.04 12.54
C ARG A 13 1.77 13.00 13.49
N THR A 14 0.52 12.71 13.83
CA THR A 14 -0.27 13.52 14.76
C THR A 14 -0.20 13.01 16.20
N TYR A 15 0.33 11.81 16.43
CA TYR A 15 0.38 11.16 17.74
C TYR A 15 1.72 10.44 17.97
N TYR A 16 2.05 10.25 19.25
CA TYR A 16 3.19 9.45 19.66
C TYR A 16 2.99 7.97 19.28
N MET A 17 4.04 7.34 18.75
CA MET A 17 4.06 5.92 18.39
C MET A 17 5.31 5.26 18.97
N PHE A 18 5.12 4.11 19.61
CA PHE A 18 6.20 3.35 20.26
C PHE A 18 7.25 2.86 19.25
N ASP A 19 6.83 2.44 18.05
CA ASP A 19 7.73 2.10 16.95
C ASP A 19 7.40 2.99 15.73
N PRO A 20 8.03 4.17 15.61
CA PRO A 20 7.74 5.10 14.51
C PRO A 20 8.32 4.63 13.17
N VAL A 21 9.23 3.65 13.17
CA VAL A 21 9.93 3.22 11.96
C VAL A 21 9.15 2.11 11.28
N TYR A 22 8.90 1.01 11.99
CA TYR A 22 8.29 -0.20 11.42
C TYR A 22 6.84 -0.40 11.84
N LEU A 23 6.28 0.49 12.68
CA LEU A 23 4.90 0.41 13.15
C LEU A 23 4.54 -0.96 13.74
N GLY A 24 5.51 -1.66 14.35
CA GLY A 24 5.33 -2.99 14.95
C GLY A 24 5.52 -4.18 14.02
N TRP A 25 5.70 -3.98 12.71
CA TRP A 25 5.82 -5.06 11.72
C TRP A 25 7.15 -5.82 11.74
N LYS A 26 8.19 -5.24 12.33
CA LYS A 26 9.55 -5.79 12.33
C LYS A 26 9.63 -7.23 12.87
N GLN A 27 8.81 -7.57 13.87
CA GLN A 27 8.83 -8.89 14.49
C GLN A 27 8.14 -9.98 13.65
N PHE A 28 7.31 -9.60 12.68
CA PHE A 28 6.52 -10.53 11.85
C PHE A 28 7.07 -10.67 10.44
N ALA A 29 7.67 -9.61 9.91
CA ALA A 29 8.23 -9.57 8.57
C ALA A 29 9.66 -10.14 8.54
N LEU A 30 9.78 -11.47 8.70
CA LEU A 30 11.06 -12.17 8.79
C LEU A 30 11.96 -12.01 7.56
N LYS A 31 11.40 -11.67 6.39
CA LYS A 31 12.15 -11.33 5.16
C LYS A 31 12.36 -9.82 4.98
N GLY A 32 11.99 -9.01 5.97
CA GLY A 32 12.16 -7.56 5.98
C GLY A 32 10.88 -6.78 5.70
N VAL A 33 10.95 -5.49 6.03
CA VAL A 33 9.89 -4.50 5.80
C VAL A 33 10.40 -3.47 4.79
N ASN A 34 9.70 -3.33 3.67
CA ASN A 34 9.94 -2.24 2.71
C ASN A 34 9.05 -1.07 3.11
N ILE A 35 9.63 0.07 3.48
CA ILE A 35 8.87 1.24 3.90
C ILE A 35 8.69 2.17 2.71
N HIS A 36 7.44 2.54 2.45
CA HIS A 36 7.06 3.51 1.42
C HIS A 36 6.40 4.71 2.09
N ASP A 37 7.11 5.83 2.15
CA ASP A 37 6.59 7.03 2.79
C ASP A 37 5.60 7.77 1.88
N THR A 38 4.39 7.99 2.38
CA THR A 38 3.28 8.63 1.67
C THR A 38 2.98 10.00 2.28
N PRO A 39 2.58 10.99 1.46
CA PRO A 39 2.23 12.32 1.94
C PRO A 39 0.93 12.27 2.78
N GLY A 40 0.76 13.30 3.61
CA GLY A 40 -0.40 13.45 4.47
C GLY A 40 -0.30 12.67 5.78
N SER A 41 -1.40 12.71 6.53
CA SER A 41 -1.61 12.00 7.78
C SER A 41 -2.36 10.70 7.58
N HIS A 42 -2.36 9.84 8.61
CA HIS A 42 -3.08 8.56 8.58
C HIS A 42 -4.54 8.67 8.10
N ILE A 43 -5.24 9.73 8.51
CA ILE A 43 -6.64 9.97 8.14
C ILE A 43 -6.77 10.42 6.68
N LYS A 44 -5.80 11.17 6.18
CA LYS A 44 -5.84 11.78 4.84
C LYS A 44 -5.16 10.91 3.77
N LEU A 45 -4.68 9.73 4.12
CA LEU A 45 -3.84 8.92 3.25
C LEU A 45 -4.53 8.48 1.95
N PHE A 46 -5.83 8.18 2.04
CA PHE A 46 -6.63 7.63 0.93
C PHE A 46 -7.54 8.65 0.25
N VAL A 47 -7.40 9.93 0.57
CA VAL A 47 -8.22 11.00 0.02
C VAL A 47 -7.35 12.01 -0.74
N PRO A 48 -7.92 12.76 -1.69
CA PRO A 48 -7.19 13.80 -2.38
C PRO A 48 -6.51 14.81 -1.44
N PRO A 49 -5.29 15.25 -1.76
CA PRO A 49 -4.50 14.91 -2.95
C PRO A 49 -3.61 13.65 -2.80
N ASN A 50 -3.61 12.97 -1.65
CA ASN A 50 -2.67 11.90 -1.30
C ASN A 50 -3.01 10.57 -1.98
N ASP A 51 -4.28 10.37 -2.33
CA ASP A 51 -4.81 9.19 -3.04
C ASP A 51 -4.02 8.87 -4.32
N ASN A 52 -3.68 9.90 -5.09
CA ASN A 52 -2.94 9.77 -6.34
C ASN A 52 -1.49 9.33 -6.12
N GLU A 53 -0.82 9.85 -5.09
CA GLU A 53 0.56 9.48 -4.78
C GLU A 53 0.63 8.06 -4.20
N LEU A 54 -0.27 7.74 -3.27
CA LEU A 54 -0.42 6.38 -2.75
C LEU A 54 -0.68 5.37 -3.87
N GLY A 55 -1.58 5.69 -4.79
CA GLY A 55 -1.90 4.83 -5.92
C GLY A 55 -0.70 4.51 -6.80
N LYS A 56 0.17 5.49 -7.06
CA LYS A 56 1.41 5.29 -7.83
C LYS A 56 2.39 4.36 -7.12
N ILE A 57 2.61 4.58 -5.83
CA ILE A 57 3.53 3.76 -5.02
C ILE A 57 2.99 2.34 -4.92
N LEU A 58 1.69 2.17 -4.68
CA LEU A 58 1.06 0.86 -4.64
C LEU A 58 1.19 0.12 -5.97
N GLN A 59 0.90 0.79 -7.09
CA GLN A 59 1.05 0.19 -8.41
C GLN A 59 2.49 -0.23 -8.69
N TYR A 60 3.48 0.58 -8.27
CA TYR A 60 4.88 0.21 -8.37
C TYR A 60 5.21 -1.07 -7.57
N CYS A 61 4.73 -1.16 -6.33
CA CYS A 61 4.94 -2.35 -5.49
C CYS A 61 4.29 -3.60 -6.10
N LEU A 62 3.07 -3.46 -6.61
CA LEU A 62 2.36 -4.54 -7.29
C LEU A 62 3.13 -4.99 -8.54
N ASN A 63 3.51 -4.07 -9.41
CA ASN A 63 4.28 -4.40 -10.62
C ASN A 63 5.59 -5.13 -10.28
N LYS A 64 6.31 -4.67 -9.25
CA LYS A 64 7.54 -5.32 -8.77
C LYS A 64 7.26 -6.72 -8.21
N ALA A 65 6.16 -6.90 -7.47
CA ALA A 65 5.77 -8.19 -6.92
C ALA A 65 5.27 -9.15 -8.02
N THR A 66 4.75 -8.63 -9.13
CA THR A 66 4.12 -9.39 -10.22
C THR A 66 4.93 -9.39 -11.52
N ASP A 67 6.23 -9.08 -11.45
CA ASP A 67 7.09 -8.74 -12.60
C ASP A 67 6.75 -9.49 -13.91
N GLU A 68 6.52 -8.71 -14.97
CA GLU A 68 5.71 -9.03 -16.15
C GLU A 68 6.38 -9.89 -17.25
N SER A 69 7.43 -10.66 -16.98
CA SER A 69 7.97 -11.59 -18.01
C SER A 69 7.06 -12.81 -18.27
N VAL A 70 5.99 -12.97 -17.48
CA VAL A 70 5.10 -14.15 -17.51
C VAL A 70 3.64 -13.82 -17.91
N ASN A 71 3.24 -12.56 -17.95
CA ASN A 71 1.81 -12.23 -17.76
C ASN A 71 1.12 -11.40 -18.86
N GLU A 72 1.44 -11.65 -20.14
CA GLU A 72 0.70 -11.13 -21.31
C GLU A 72 -0.81 -11.50 -21.27
N LYS A 73 -1.21 -12.53 -20.48
CA LYS A 73 -2.58 -13.05 -20.42
C LYS A 73 -3.52 -12.34 -19.41
N THR A 74 -3.03 -11.59 -18.42
CA THR A 74 -3.92 -10.94 -17.42
C THR A 74 -4.24 -9.47 -17.68
N LYS A 75 -3.77 -8.91 -18.80
CA LYS A 75 -4.01 -7.51 -19.20
C LYS A 75 -5.51 -7.14 -19.31
N ILE A 76 -6.40 -8.13 -19.34
CA ILE A 76 -7.86 -7.96 -19.45
C ILE A 76 -8.52 -7.70 -18.08
N ILE A 77 -7.91 -8.05 -16.94
CA ILE A 77 -8.60 -8.02 -15.64
C ILE A 77 -8.51 -6.64 -14.96
N TYR A 78 -7.45 -5.86 -15.19
CA TYR A 78 -7.26 -4.54 -14.57
C TYR A 78 -8.07 -3.40 -15.21
N LYS A 79 -8.96 -3.70 -16.18
CA LYS A 79 -9.85 -2.70 -16.78
C LYS A 79 -11.01 -2.27 -15.87
N ASN A 80 -11.14 -2.83 -14.67
CA ASN A 80 -12.19 -2.45 -13.73
C ASN A 80 -11.63 -1.59 -12.57
N LYS A 81 -11.84 -0.27 -12.72
CA LYS A 81 -11.75 0.79 -11.70
C LYS A 81 -12.45 0.50 -10.35
N ALA A 82 -13.10 -0.64 -10.20
CA ALA A 82 -13.96 -1.00 -9.07
C ALA A 82 -13.20 -1.48 -7.83
N PHE A 83 -12.00 -2.05 -7.97
CA PHE A 83 -11.35 -2.73 -6.84
C PHE A 83 -10.80 -1.78 -5.77
N PHE A 84 -10.42 -0.55 -6.15
CA PHE A 84 -9.93 0.43 -5.19
C PHE A 84 -11.05 1.10 -4.38
N TYR A 85 -12.28 1.17 -4.93
CA TYR A 85 -13.41 1.83 -4.27
C TYR A 85 -13.93 1.03 -3.06
N CYS A 86 -13.83 -0.30 -3.11
CA CYS A 86 -14.34 -1.20 -2.07
C CYS A 86 -13.52 -1.15 -0.76
N MET A 87 -12.22 -0.84 -0.82
CA MET A 87 -11.39 -0.75 0.40
C MET A 87 -11.52 0.56 1.16
N ILE A 88 -11.97 1.65 0.50
CA ILE A 88 -12.05 2.98 1.13
C ILE A 88 -13.46 3.29 1.62
N TYR A 89 -14.48 2.81 0.90
CA TYR A 89 -15.88 3.07 1.25
C TYR A 89 -16.58 1.73 1.45
N GLY A 90 -16.55 1.21 2.68
CA GLY A 90 -17.30 0.03 3.07
C GLY A 90 -18.79 0.21 2.76
N LYS A 91 -19.22 -0.26 1.59
CA LYS A 91 -20.60 -0.58 1.29
C LYS A 91 -20.65 -1.97 0.68
N SER A 92 -21.34 -2.84 1.41
CA SER A 92 -21.73 -4.17 0.97
C SER A 92 -22.69 -4.03 -0.22
N ILE A 93 -22.28 -4.61 -1.35
CA ILE A 93 -23.02 -4.95 -2.58
C ILE A 93 -23.56 -3.77 -3.39
#